data_AF-A0A2M4AJL0-F1
#
_entry.id   AF-A0A2M4AJL0-F1
#
_cell.length_a   1.000
_cell.length_b   1.000
_cell.length_c   1.000
_cell.angle_alpha   90.00
_cell.angle_beta   90.00
_cell.angle_gamma   90.00
#
_symmetry.space_group_name_H-M   'P 1'
#
loop_
_entity.id
_entity.type
_entity.pdbx_description
1 polymer ?
#
loop_
_entity_poly.entity_id
_entity_poly.type
_entity_poly.pdbx_seq_one_letter_code
_entity_poly.pdbx_strand_id
1 'polypeptide(L)'
;MVWKRPENVPYPCVWHTFQAKDTDSDRLVTYRVQDLPEDRFEEAIAHMIEYFVLDEPTCRAKNIVGEKQSVDEIAGLWREFVKFRLVLVCFKEGSDEIAGMNMLFVSSANEPDTYEPRGEIWRCIYQLVEYASKQARVFERYQVTEYLSAMGLSVAPKYRGRGIATEILRARIPLCKGVGLPLTSTCFTATASQVAAAKAGFEETYVVSYDELTQVDERFVFPNNTTKYIKVMSKRIE
;
A
#
# COMPACT_ATOMS: atom_id res chain seq x y z
N MET A 1 0.79 16.24 8.13
CA MET A 1 0.29 16.42 6.76
C MET A 1 -0.87 17.39 6.77
N VAL A 2 -0.81 18.42 5.93
CA VAL A 2 -1.80 19.51 5.79
C VAL A 2 -2.85 19.19 4.74
N TRP A 3 -2.60 18.22 3.85
CA TRP A 3 -3.59 17.80 2.85
C TRP A 3 -4.89 17.34 3.51
N LYS A 4 -6.03 17.78 2.97
CA LYS A 4 -7.36 17.41 3.43
C LYS A 4 -8.19 16.90 2.27
N ARG A 5 -8.91 15.79 2.51
CA ARG A 5 -9.90 15.27 1.56
C ARG A 5 -10.97 16.33 1.30
N PRO A 6 -11.30 16.65 0.04
CA PRO A 6 -12.36 17.60 -0.27
C PRO A 6 -13.71 17.17 0.32
N GLU A 7 -14.40 18.09 1.01
CA GLU A 7 -15.66 17.80 1.73
C GLU A 7 -16.82 17.44 0.80
N ASN A 8 -16.73 17.85 -0.47
CA ASN A 8 -17.73 17.55 -1.50
C ASN A 8 -17.64 16.11 -2.05
N VAL A 9 -16.60 15.35 -1.68
CA VAL A 9 -16.45 13.95 -2.09
C VAL A 9 -17.15 13.06 -1.06
N PRO A 10 -18.21 12.31 -1.43
CA PRO A 10 -18.95 11.46 -0.51
C PRO A 10 -18.02 10.50 0.24
N TYR A 11 -18.34 10.20 1.50
CA TYR A 11 -17.58 9.26 2.31
C TYR A 11 -18.52 8.50 3.26
N PRO A 12 -18.47 7.15 3.31
CA PRO A 12 -17.68 6.28 2.42
C PRO A 12 -18.25 6.22 0.99
N CYS A 13 -17.38 6.11 -0.01
CA CYS A 13 -17.73 5.92 -1.42
C CYS A 13 -17.26 4.56 -1.93
N VAL A 14 -18.07 3.92 -2.79
CA VAL A 14 -17.65 2.74 -3.57
C VAL A 14 -16.95 3.21 -4.83
N TRP A 15 -15.67 2.87 -4.97
CA TRP A 15 -14.81 3.34 -6.04
C TRP A 15 -14.74 2.38 -7.21
N HIS A 16 -14.91 1.08 -6.95
CA HIS A 16 -14.79 0.04 -7.98
C HIS A 16 -15.59 -1.21 -7.58
N THR A 17 -16.19 -1.88 -8.55
CA THR A 17 -16.80 -3.20 -8.37
C THR A 17 -16.28 -4.14 -9.44
N PHE A 18 -16.14 -5.42 -9.10
CA PHE A 18 -15.63 -6.43 -10.02
C PHE A 18 -16.16 -7.82 -9.66
N GLN A 19 -16.08 -8.75 -10.61
CA GLN A 19 -16.38 -10.16 -10.37
C GLN A 19 -15.10 -10.98 -10.27
N ALA A 20 -15.05 -11.88 -9.30
CA ALA A 20 -14.00 -12.88 -9.16
C ALA A 20 -14.58 -14.16 -8.55
N LYS A 21 -13.80 -15.25 -8.57
CA LYS A 21 -14.21 -16.52 -7.96
C LYS A 21 -14.56 -16.36 -6.49
N ASP A 22 -15.53 -17.11 -6.02
CA ASP A 22 -15.86 -17.21 -4.59
C ASP A 22 -14.71 -17.86 -3.79
N THR A 23 -14.76 -17.78 -2.46
CA THR A 23 -13.82 -18.45 -1.53
C THR A 23 -13.93 -19.96 -1.63
N ASP A 24 -15.15 -20.47 -1.77
CA ASP A 24 -15.47 -21.90 -1.62
C ASP A 24 -15.95 -22.56 -2.92
N SER A 25 -15.98 -21.83 -4.03
CA SER A 25 -16.37 -22.38 -5.34
C SER A 25 -15.79 -21.58 -6.51
N ASP A 26 -15.86 -22.17 -7.70
CA ASP A 26 -15.49 -21.48 -8.95
C ASP A 26 -16.57 -20.50 -9.46
N ARG A 27 -17.68 -20.32 -8.73
CA ARG A 27 -18.71 -19.35 -9.10
C ARG A 27 -18.15 -17.94 -8.99
N LEU A 28 -18.53 -17.09 -9.94
CA LEU A 28 -18.23 -15.67 -9.86
C LEU A 28 -19.17 -15.00 -8.87
N VAL A 29 -18.59 -14.22 -7.96
CA VAL A 29 -19.28 -13.35 -7.01
C VAL A 29 -18.78 -11.93 -7.17
N THR A 30 -19.61 -10.97 -6.79
CA THR A 30 -19.27 -9.55 -6.84
C THR A 30 -18.45 -9.16 -5.61
N TYR A 31 -17.41 -8.38 -5.83
CA TYR A 31 -16.63 -7.69 -4.82
C TYR A 31 -16.72 -6.18 -5.07
N ARG A 32 -16.57 -5.40 -4.00
CA ARG A 32 -16.51 -3.94 -4.05
C ARG A 32 -15.25 -3.44 -3.36
N VAL A 33 -14.59 -2.44 -3.95
CA VAL A 33 -13.54 -1.65 -3.31
C VAL A 33 -14.11 -0.28 -3.00
N GLN A 34 -14.02 0.11 -1.74
CA GLN A 34 -14.60 1.35 -1.22
C GLN A 34 -13.66 2.03 -0.23
N ASP A 35 -14.00 3.25 0.16
CA ASP A 35 -13.42 3.87 1.35
C ASP A 35 -13.60 2.96 2.57
N LEU A 36 -12.56 2.85 3.39
CA LEU A 36 -12.62 2.18 4.69
C LEU A 36 -13.58 2.95 5.63
N PRO A 37 -14.68 2.35 6.10
CA PRO A 37 -15.57 2.99 7.07
C PRO A 37 -14.88 3.22 8.42
N GLU A 38 -15.24 4.29 9.14
CA GLU A 38 -14.57 4.69 10.39
C GLU A 38 -14.72 3.68 11.53
N ASP A 39 -15.89 3.05 11.62
CA ASP A 39 -16.18 1.98 12.56
C ASP A 39 -15.35 0.71 12.32
N ARG A 40 -14.62 0.64 11.19
CA ARG A 40 -13.78 -0.49 10.79
C ARG A 40 -12.28 -0.20 10.91
N PHE A 41 -11.88 0.95 11.46
CA PHE A 41 -10.47 1.35 11.52
C PHE A 41 -9.59 0.37 12.31
N GLU A 42 -9.97 0.01 13.54
CA GLU A 42 -9.13 -0.91 14.33
C GLU A 42 -9.11 -2.33 13.74
N GLU A 43 -10.19 -2.77 13.10
CA GLU A 43 -10.20 -4.04 12.36
C GLU A 43 -9.23 -4.01 11.17
N ALA A 44 -9.14 -2.88 10.47
CA ALA A 44 -8.17 -2.67 9.40
C ALA A 44 -6.73 -2.79 9.92
N ILE A 45 -6.44 -2.19 11.07
CA ILE A 45 -5.12 -2.28 11.69
C ILE A 45 -4.82 -3.73 12.09
N ALA A 46 -5.79 -4.41 12.71
CA ALA A 46 -5.65 -5.82 13.08
C ALA A 46 -5.38 -6.72 11.86
N HIS A 47 -6.10 -6.51 10.75
CA HIS A 47 -5.88 -7.22 9.49
C HIS A 47 -4.46 -7.02 8.95
N MET A 48 -3.94 -5.79 9.01
CA MET A 48 -2.57 -5.50 8.57
C MET A 48 -1.53 -6.18 9.48
N ILE A 49 -1.73 -6.15 10.80
CA ILE A 49 -0.83 -6.85 11.74
C ILE A 49 -0.89 -8.37 11.52
N GLU A 50 -2.07 -8.93 11.33
CA GLU A 50 -2.27 -10.38 11.19
C GLU A 50 -1.70 -10.92 9.87
N TYR A 51 -1.87 -10.20 8.75
CA TYR A 51 -1.51 -10.73 7.44
C TYR A 51 -0.32 -10.02 6.81
N PHE A 52 -0.28 -8.69 6.79
CA PHE A 52 0.77 -7.96 6.09
C PHE A 52 2.13 -8.13 6.78
N VAL A 53 2.18 -7.94 8.11
CA VAL A 53 3.43 -8.04 8.89
C VAL A 53 4.04 -9.45 8.80
N LEU A 54 3.21 -10.50 8.66
CA LEU A 54 3.67 -11.89 8.53
C LEU A 54 4.11 -12.26 7.11
N ASP A 55 3.42 -11.74 6.09
CA ASP A 55 3.60 -12.22 4.71
C ASP A 55 4.41 -11.28 3.81
N GLU A 56 4.50 -9.99 4.14
CA GLU A 56 5.24 -9.04 3.32
C GLU A 56 6.75 -9.42 3.35
N PRO A 57 7.41 -9.55 2.18
CA PRO A 57 8.75 -10.13 2.12
C PRO A 57 9.80 -9.42 2.97
N THR A 58 9.79 -8.09 3.06
CA THR A 58 10.77 -7.35 3.87
C THR A 58 10.52 -7.53 5.37
N CYS A 59 9.26 -7.47 5.80
CA CYS A 59 8.81 -7.73 7.17
C CYS A 59 9.20 -9.14 7.61
N ARG A 60 8.89 -10.14 6.78
CA ARG A 60 9.18 -11.55 7.06
C ARG A 60 10.68 -11.83 7.08
N ALA A 61 11.43 -11.33 6.09
CA ALA A 61 12.87 -11.55 5.98
C ALA A 61 13.64 -11.00 7.20
N LYS A 62 13.16 -9.90 7.79
CA LYS A 62 13.75 -9.30 8.99
C LYS A 62 13.15 -9.80 10.30
N ASN A 63 12.12 -10.65 10.26
CA ASN A 63 11.36 -11.09 11.44
C ASN A 63 10.84 -9.91 12.28
N ILE A 64 10.15 -8.95 11.64
CA ILE A 64 9.63 -7.75 12.32
C ILE A 64 8.77 -8.08 13.55
N VAL A 65 8.05 -9.21 13.54
CA VAL A 65 7.24 -9.67 14.70
C VAL A 65 8.08 -9.99 15.94
N GLY A 66 9.37 -10.23 15.78
CA GLY A 66 10.31 -10.41 16.89
C GLY A 66 10.63 -9.11 17.63
N GLU A 67 10.27 -7.94 17.08
CA GLU A 67 10.52 -6.64 17.70
C GLU A 67 9.20 -5.87 17.89
N LYS A 68 8.67 -5.94 19.11
CA LYS A 68 7.40 -5.29 19.47
C LYS A 68 7.38 -3.80 19.11
N GLN A 69 8.48 -3.09 19.33
CA GLN A 69 8.57 -1.66 19.03
C GLN A 69 8.32 -1.35 17.54
N SER A 70 8.89 -2.16 16.64
CA SER A 70 8.68 -2.02 15.20
C SER A 70 7.23 -2.28 14.80
N VAL A 71 6.60 -3.29 15.39
CA VAL A 71 5.18 -3.60 15.15
C VAL A 71 4.26 -2.49 15.67
N ASP A 72 4.54 -1.96 16.88
CA ASP A 72 3.78 -0.87 17.46
C ASP A 72 3.90 0.41 16.62
N GLU A 73 5.11 0.72 16.12
CA GLU A 73 5.38 1.92 15.33
C GLU A 73 4.72 1.89 13.95
N ILE A 74 4.79 0.76 13.22
CA ILE A 74 4.08 0.62 11.94
C ILE A 74 2.55 0.64 12.12
N ALA A 75 2.03 0.03 13.18
CA ALA A 75 0.61 0.10 13.52
C ALA A 75 0.18 1.53 13.89
N GLY A 76 1.03 2.28 14.59
CA GLY A 76 0.83 3.69 14.89
C GLY A 76 0.70 4.55 13.63
N LEU A 77 1.57 4.34 12.63
CA LEU A 77 1.45 5.01 11.33
C LEU A 77 0.14 4.70 10.63
N TRP A 78 -0.26 3.42 10.59
CA TRP A 78 -1.52 3.05 9.96
C TRP A 78 -2.73 3.71 10.63
N ARG A 79 -2.70 3.87 11.96
CA ARG A 79 -3.72 4.62 12.70
C ARG A 79 -3.78 6.10 12.32
N GLU A 80 -2.68 6.71 11.87
CA GLU A 80 -2.71 8.05 11.29
C GLU A 80 -3.27 8.03 9.85
N PHE A 81 -2.90 7.04 9.04
CA PHE A 81 -3.34 6.97 7.64
C PHE A 81 -4.85 6.77 7.48
N VAL A 82 -5.49 5.98 8.36
CA VAL A 82 -6.95 5.81 8.31
C VAL A 82 -7.70 7.14 8.51
N LYS A 83 -7.14 8.08 9.28
CA LYS A 83 -7.75 9.40 9.53
C LYS A 83 -7.78 10.29 8.28
N PHE A 84 -6.92 10.03 7.29
CA PHE A 84 -6.96 10.76 6.01
C PHE A 84 -8.18 10.41 5.16
N ARG A 85 -8.95 9.37 5.55
CA ARG A 85 -10.11 8.91 4.78
C ARG A 85 -9.72 8.60 3.33
N LEU A 86 -8.56 7.98 3.12
CA LEU A 86 -8.07 7.58 1.79
C LEU A 86 -7.86 6.08 1.67
N VAL A 87 -7.86 5.35 2.79
CA VAL A 87 -7.64 3.90 2.84
C VAL A 87 -8.75 3.19 2.07
N LEU A 88 -8.34 2.28 1.19
CA LEU A 88 -9.27 1.46 0.40
C LEU A 88 -9.41 0.08 1.04
N VAL A 89 -10.64 -0.40 1.14
CA VAL A 89 -11.00 -1.73 1.63
C VAL A 89 -11.82 -2.47 0.59
N CYS A 90 -11.61 -3.78 0.49
CA CYS A 90 -12.34 -4.68 -0.40
C CYS A 90 -13.22 -5.62 0.41
N PHE A 91 -14.49 -5.72 0.03
CA PHE A 91 -15.47 -6.64 0.58
C PHE A 91 -16.06 -7.51 -0.54
N LYS A 92 -16.45 -8.74 -0.20
CA LYS A 92 -17.36 -9.55 -1.03
C LYS A 92 -18.79 -9.06 -0.79
N GLU A 93 -19.61 -8.95 -1.83
CA GLU A 93 -21.02 -8.60 -1.64
C GLU A 93 -21.75 -9.63 -0.77
N GLY A 94 -22.55 -9.14 0.18
CA GLY A 94 -23.21 -9.97 1.19
C GLY A 94 -22.30 -10.48 2.32
N SER A 95 -21.06 -10.02 2.41
CA SER A 95 -20.15 -10.27 3.54
C SER A 95 -19.57 -8.95 4.05
N ASP A 96 -19.43 -8.85 5.37
CA ASP A 96 -18.76 -7.72 6.03
C ASP A 96 -17.28 -7.99 6.31
N GLU A 97 -16.76 -9.17 5.94
CA GLU A 97 -15.37 -9.53 6.16
C GLU A 97 -14.42 -8.84 5.16
N ILE A 98 -13.34 -8.26 5.69
CA ILE A 98 -12.28 -7.63 4.90
C ILE A 98 -11.57 -8.68 4.03
N ALA A 99 -11.81 -8.64 2.73
CA ALA A 99 -11.12 -9.50 1.76
C ALA A 99 -9.69 -9.01 1.50
N GLY A 100 -9.48 -7.69 1.57
CA GLY A 100 -8.16 -7.06 1.45
C GLY A 100 -8.27 -5.54 1.57
N MET A 101 -7.15 -4.87 1.67
CA MET A 101 -7.10 -3.42 1.83
C MET A 101 -5.75 -2.83 1.46
N ASN A 102 -5.71 -1.50 1.39
CA ASN A 102 -4.50 -0.76 1.10
C ASN A 102 -4.46 0.54 1.91
N MET A 103 -3.44 0.65 2.76
CA MET A 103 -3.17 1.82 3.59
C MET A 103 -2.59 2.93 2.71
N LEU A 104 -3.30 4.06 2.62
CA LEU A 104 -3.05 5.14 1.67
C LEU A 104 -2.89 6.47 2.38
N PHE A 105 -2.01 7.32 1.84
CA PHE A 105 -1.76 8.67 2.32
C PHE A 105 -1.31 9.56 1.15
N VAL A 106 -1.31 10.88 1.35
CA VAL A 106 -0.79 11.83 0.35
C VAL A 106 0.66 12.15 0.65
N SER A 107 1.53 11.94 -0.34
CA SER A 107 2.89 12.46 -0.32
C SER A 107 2.88 13.87 -0.89
N SER A 108 3.53 14.83 -0.22
CA SER A 108 3.56 16.24 -0.62
C SER A 108 5.00 16.76 -0.68
N ALA A 109 5.34 17.47 -1.77
CA ALA A 109 6.66 18.08 -1.96
C ALA A 109 6.94 19.20 -0.94
N ASN A 110 5.88 19.79 -0.37
CA ASN A 110 5.97 20.89 0.59
C ASN A 110 6.07 20.41 2.04
N GLU A 111 5.91 19.11 2.27
CA GLU A 111 5.93 18.50 3.60
C GLU A 111 7.00 17.42 3.63
N PRO A 112 8.24 17.75 4.00
CA PRO A 112 9.29 16.76 4.10
C PRO A 112 8.89 15.69 5.12
N ASP A 113 9.22 14.44 4.81
CA ASP A 113 9.00 13.35 5.75
C ASP A 113 9.98 13.49 6.92
N THR A 114 9.44 13.74 8.11
CA THR A 114 10.21 13.89 9.35
C THR A 114 10.04 12.67 10.26
N TYR A 115 9.42 11.60 9.77
CA TYR A 115 9.18 10.41 10.56
C TYR A 115 10.46 9.58 10.70
N GLU A 116 10.91 9.39 11.94
CA GLU A 116 12.08 8.58 12.27
C GLU A 116 11.66 7.41 13.16
N PRO A 117 11.55 6.18 12.60
CA PRO A 117 11.30 4.99 13.41
C PRO A 117 12.41 4.73 14.41
N ARG A 118 12.06 4.18 15.58
CA ARG A 118 13.04 3.81 16.61
C ARG A 118 13.29 2.31 16.66
N GLY A 119 12.28 1.49 16.37
CA GLY A 119 12.46 0.05 16.19
C GLY A 119 13.41 -0.23 15.05
N GLU A 120 14.41 -1.06 15.27
CA GLU A 120 15.54 -1.25 14.35
C GLU A 120 15.08 -1.88 13.03
N ILE A 121 14.18 -2.85 13.10
CA ILE A 121 13.68 -3.56 11.93
C ILE A 121 12.79 -2.65 11.08
N TRP A 122 11.83 -1.95 11.70
CA TRP A 122 10.96 -1.03 10.99
C TRP A 122 11.74 0.14 10.40
N ARG A 123 12.71 0.69 11.15
CA ARG A 123 13.63 1.72 10.65
C ARG A 123 14.35 1.27 9.39
N CYS A 124 14.88 0.04 9.38
CA CYS A 124 15.56 -0.52 8.22
C CYS A 124 14.63 -0.62 6.99
N ILE A 125 13.43 -1.17 7.16
CA ILE A 125 12.46 -1.35 6.06
C ILE A 125 11.99 0.01 5.53
N TYR A 126 11.64 0.91 6.44
CA TYR A 126 11.19 2.26 6.12
C TYR A 126 12.27 3.04 5.36
N GLN A 127 13.52 3.03 5.82
CA GLN A 127 14.64 3.73 5.15
C GLN A 127 14.96 3.15 3.76
N LEU A 128 14.79 1.85 3.56
CA LEU A 128 14.92 1.24 2.23
C LEU A 128 13.82 1.74 1.28
N VAL A 129 12.57 1.80 1.75
CA VAL A 129 11.44 2.32 0.97
C VAL A 129 11.61 3.81 0.68
N GLU A 130 12.05 4.57 1.68
CA GLU A 130 12.35 5.99 1.57
C GLU A 130 13.46 6.25 0.55
N TYR A 131 14.56 5.51 0.61
CA TYR A 131 15.65 5.60 -0.37
C TYR A 131 15.14 5.38 -1.80
N ALA A 132 14.43 4.27 -2.05
CA ALA A 132 13.90 3.98 -3.38
C ALA A 132 12.93 5.07 -3.87
N SER A 133 12.09 5.60 -2.97
CA SER A 133 11.13 6.67 -3.27
C SER A 133 11.84 7.99 -3.61
N LYS A 134 12.91 8.34 -2.91
CA LYS A 134 13.76 9.51 -3.22
C LYS A 134 14.42 9.38 -4.59
N GLN A 135 14.96 8.19 -4.92
CA GLN A 135 15.58 7.94 -6.23
C GLN A 135 14.58 8.01 -7.39
N ALA A 136 13.30 7.71 -7.15
CA ALA A 136 12.26 7.82 -8.17
C ALA A 136 11.98 9.26 -8.60
N ARG A 137 12.29 10.26 -7.74
CA ARG A 137 12.12 11.70 -8.02
C ARG A 137 10.74 12.02 -8.58
N VAL A 138 9.70 11.49 -7.93
CA VAL A 138 8.33 11.47 -8.44
C VAL A 138 7.82 12.89 -8.69
N PHE A 139 8.07 13.82 -7.76
CA PHE A 139 7.61 15.20 -7.88
C PHE A 139 8.21 15.89 -9.12
N GLU A 140 9.54 15.82 -9.31
CA GLU A 140 10.19 16.48 -10.44
C GLU A 140 9.91 15.76 -11.76
N ARG A 141 9.84 14.42 -11.74
CA ARG A 141 9.58 13.65 -12.97
C ARG A 141 8.18 13.90 -13.49
N TYR A 142 7.19 13.92 -12.61
CA TYR A 142 5.79 14.03 -13.00
C TYR A 142 5.27 15.48 -12.98
N GLN A 143 6.07 16.42 -12.47
CA GLN A 143 5.71 17.84 -12.31
C GLN A 143 4.44 18.00 -11.47
N VAL A 144 4.42 17.33 -10.32
CA VAL A 144 3.32 17.35 -9.35
C VAL A 144 3.84 17.76 -7.98
N THR A 145 3.00 18.39 -7.17
CA THR A 145 3.31 18.71 -5.77
C THR A 145 2.78 17.67 -4.80
N GLU A 146 1.77 16.90 -5.21
CA GLU A 146 1.08 15.92 -4.38
C GLU A 146 0.73 14.67 -5.19
N TYR A 147 0.81 13.50 -4.55
CA TYR A 147 0.37 12.24 -5.14
C TYR A 147 -0.11 11.25 -4.08
N LEU A 148 -0.99 10.33 -4.48
CA LEU A 148 -1.45 9.25 -3.62
C LEU A 148 -0.37 8.17 -3.48
N SER A 149 0.15 8.01 -2.26
CA SER A 149 1.12 6.98 -1.88
C SER A 149 0.48 5.92 -0.98
N ALA A 150 1.26 4.91 -0.58
CA ALA A 150 0.78 3.80 0.23
C ALA A 150 1.84 3.26 1.18
N MET A 151 1.37 2.64 2.26
CA MET A 151 2.18 1.92 3.24
C MET A 151 1.57 0.54 3.54
N GLY A 152 1.58 -0.31 2.53
CA GLY A 152 1.11 -1.69 2.65
C GLY A 152 -0.23 -1.95 1.97
N LEU A 153 -0.30 -3.11 1.34
CA LEU A 153 -1.48 -3.69 0.72
C LEU A 153 -1.56 -5.13 1.18
N SER A 154 -2.67 -5.50 1.79
CA SER A 154 -2.91 -6.85 2.30
C SER A 154 -4.13 -7.48 1.64
N VAL A 155 -4.08 -8.79 1.45
CA VAL A 155 -5.22 -9.61 1.04
C VAL A 155 -5.27 -10.79 2.00
N ALA A 156 -6.44 -10.99 2.62
CA ALA A 156 -6.65 -12.10 3.54
C ALA A 156 -6.37 -13.44 2.81
N PRO A 157 -5.66 -14.39 3.45
CA PRO A 157 -5.19 -15.61 2.79
C PRO A 157 -6.25 -16.36 1.97
N LYS A 158 -7.46 -16.53 2.51
CA LYS A 158 -8.54 -17.25 1.83
C LYS A 158 -9.07 -16.59 0.55
N TYR A 159 -8.82 -15.29 0.40
CA TYR A 159 -9.24 -14.51 -0.77
C TYR A 159 -8.13 -14.34 -1.82
N ARG A 160 -6.91 -14.86 -1.57
CA ARG A 160 -5.78 -14.78 -2.53
C ARG A 160 -6.04 -15.56 -3.82
N GLY A 161 -5.25 -15.28 -4.85
CA GLY A 161 -5.38 -15.93 -6.17
C GLY A 161 -6.56 -15.45 -7.02
N ARG A 162 -7.27 -14.41 -6.56
CA ARG A 162 -8.51 -13.90 -7.20
C ARG A 162 -8.37 -12.52 -7.86
N GLY A 163 -7.16 -11.99 -7.93
CA GLY A 163 -6.89 -10.67 -8.53
C GLY A 163 -7.21 -9.46 -7.63
N ILE A 164 -7.67 -9.66 -6.40
CA ILE A 164 -8.12 -8.59 -5.49
C ILE A 164 -7.08 -7.47 -5.32
N ALA A 165 -5.80 -7.78 -5.16
CA ALA A 165 -4.75 -6.77 -5.05
C ALA A 165 -4.71 -5.84 -6.28
N THR A 166 -4.86 -6.39 -7.48
CA THR A 166 -4.93 -5.62 -8.73
C THR A 166 -6.16 -4.69 -8.72
N GLU A 167 -7.31 -5.19 -8.30
CA GLU A 167 -8.55 -4.41 -8.30
C GLU A 167 -8.55 -3.30 -7.25
N ILE A 168 -7.93 -3.54 -6.08
CA ILE A 168 -7.68 -2.48 -5.08
C ILE A 168 -6.78 -1.38 -5.67
N LEU A 169 -5.73 -1.74 -6.42
CA LEU A 169 -4.88 -0.76 -7.08
C LEU A 169 -5.60 0.01 -8.19
N ARG A 170 -6.49 -0.65 -8.95
CA ARG A 170 -7.34 0.03 -9.95
C ARG A 170 -8.30 1.03 -9.33
N ALA A 171 -8.85 0.71 -8.16
CA ALA A 171 -9.75 1.60 -7.42
C ALA A 171 -9.07 2.91 -6.98
N ARG A 172 -7.73 2.98 -6.93
CA ARG A 172 -7.01 4.25 -6.74
C ARG A 172 -7.28 5.25 -7.85
N ILE A 173 -7.59 4.82 -9.06
CA ILE A 173 -7.82 5.71 -10.21
C ILE A 173 -9.06 6.59 -9.98
N PRO A 174 -10.28 6.03 -9.79
CA PRO A 174 -11.46 6.83 -9.51
C PRO A 174 -11.36 7.56 -8.15
N LEU A 175 -10.70 6.98 -7.13
CA LEU A 175 -10.42 7.69 -5.88
C LEU A 175 -9.61 8.99 -6.15
N CYS A 176 -8.46 8.88 -6.82
CA CYS A 176 -7.61 10.02 -7.13
C CYS A 176 -8.35 11.07 -7.96
N LYS A 177 -9.14 10.66 -8.97
CA LYS A 177 -10.01 11.58 -9.73
C LYS A 177 -10.98 12.32 -8.81
N GLY A 178 -11.63 11.59 -7.90
CA GLY A 178 -12.60 12.14 -6.97
C GLY A 178 -11.98 13.18 -6.03
N VAL A 179 -10.77 12.90 -5.51
CA VAL A 179 -10.10 13.78 -4.54
C VAL A 179 -9.12 14.79 -5.18
N GLY A 180 -9.05 14.84 -6.52
CA GLY A 180 -8.22 15.81 -7.24
C GLY A 180 -6.71 15.53 -7.23
N LEU A 181 -6.29 14.27 -7.01
CA LEU A 181 -4.88 13.89 -7.07
C LEU A 181 -4.48 13.46 -8.50
N PRO A 182 -3.44 14.06 -9.11
CA PRO A 182 -3.09 13.81 -10.51
C PRO A 182 -2.28 12.53 -10.73
N LEU A 183 -1.83 11.89 -9.65
CA LEU A 183 -0.88 10.79 -9.69
C LEU A 183 -1.09 9.86 -8.49
N THR A 184 -0.84 8.57 -8.70
CA THR A 184 -0.51 7.64 -7.61
C THR A 184 0.86 7.02 -7.87
N SER A 185 1.68 6.89 -6.84
CA SER A 185 3.00 6.28 -6.90
C SER A 185 3.27 5.50 -5.62
N THR A 186 3.90 4.34 -5.71
CA THR A 186 4.17 3.49 -4.54
C THR A 186 5.40 2.64 -4.77
N CYS A 187 6.12 2.37 -3.68
CA CYS A 187 7.22 1.42 -3.65
C CYS A 187 6.67 0.00 -3.41
N PHE A 188 6.82 -0.88 -4.41
CA PHE A 188 6.37 -2.26 -4.38
C PHE A 188 7.56 -3.20 -4.12
N THR A 189 7.57 -3.81 -2.94
CA THR A 189 8.70 -4.62 -2.41
C THR A 189 8.65 -6.10 -2.79
N ALA A 190 7.50 -6.57 -3.30
CA ALA A 190 7.25 -7.98 -3.60
C ALA A 190 6.88 -8.20 -5.07
N THR A 191 7.39 -9.26 -5.69
CA THR A 191 7.06 -9.62 -7.10
C THR A 191 5.55 -9.68 -7.34
N ALA A 192 4.78 -10.28 -6.43
CA ALA A 192 3.33 -10.39 -6.56
C ALA A 192 2.65 -9.01 -6.61
N SER A 193 3.09 -8.07 -5.77
CA SER A 193 2.56 -6.71 -5.73
C SER A 193 2.95 -5.89 -6.97
N GLN A 194 4.17 -6.09 -7.50
CA GLN A 194 4.63 -5.47 -8.75
C GLN A 194 3.82 -5.95 -9.95
N VAL A 195 3.51 -7.25 -10.02
CA VAL A 195 2.65 -7.82 -11.05
C VAL A 195 1.22 -7.27 -10.96
N ALA A 196 0.67 -7.14 -9.75
CA ALA A 196 -0.63 -6.51 -9.53
C ALA A 196 -0.64 -5.04 -9.99
N ALA A 197 0.40 -4.27 -9.65
CA ALA A 197 0.54 -2.88 -10.07
C ALA A 197 0.64 -2.74 -11.60
N ALA A 198 1.47 -3.55 -12.25
CA ALA A 198 1.56 -3.59 -13.72
C ALA A 198 0.21 -3.91 -14.36
N LYS A 199 -0.54 -4.90 -13.84
CA LYS A 199 -1.90 -5.24 -14.31
C LYS A 199 -2.95 -4.15 -14.05
N ALA A 200 -2.70 -3.27 -13.08
CA ALA A 200 -3.49 -2.07 -12.80
C ALA A 200 -3.04 -0.86 -13.65
N GLY A 201 -2.04 -1.02 -14.51
CA GLY A 201 -1.54 0.02 -15.41
C GLY A 201 -0.58 1.02 -14.75
N PHE A 202 0.14 0.59 -13.70
CA PHE A 202 1.29 1.33 -13.17
C PHE A 202 2.54 1.04 -14.00
N GLU A 203 3.38 2.06 -14.15
CA GLU A 203 4.64 2.00 -14.89
C GLU A 203 5.82 2.09 -13.94
N GLU A 204 6.92 1.41 -14.28
CA GLU A 204 8.15 1.43 -13.48
C GLU A 204 8.80 2.82 -13.54
N THR A 205 8.89 3.48 -12.38
CA THR A 205 9.54 4.79 -12.22
C THR A 205 10.98 4.63 -11.78
N TYR A 206 11.23 3.71 -10.85
CA TYR A 206 12.56 3.37 -10.38
C TYR A 206 12.62 1.89 -10.02
N VAL A 207 13.71 1.25 -10.37
CA VAL A 207 13.95 -0.17 -10.12
C VAL A 207 15.36 -0.31 -9.59
N VAL A 208 15.51 -1.03 -8.49
CA VAL A 208 16.81 -1.39 -7.91
C VAL A 208 16.73 -2.80 -7.34
N SER A 209 17.80 -3.57 -7.48
CA SER A 209 17.86 -4.90 -6.88
C SER A 209 18.12 -4.83 -5.38
N TYR A 210 17.69 -5.86 -4.64
CA TYR A 210 18.07 -5.99 -3.24
C TYR A 210 19.60 -6.13 -3.07
N ASP A 211 20.30 -6.72 -4.04
CA ASP A 211 21.77 -6.82 -4.03
C ASP A 211 22.43 -5.44 -4.11
N GLU A 212 21.98 -4.57 -5.01
CA GLU A 212 22.48 -3.18 -5.12
C GLU A 212 22.17 -2.38 -3.85
N LEU A 213 21.02 -2.61 -3.21
CA LEU A 213 20.65 -1.93 -1.97
C LEU A 213 21.62 -2.25 -0.82
N THR A 214 22.27 -3.42 -0.81
CA THR A 214 23.31 -3.73 0.20
C THR A 214 24.53 -2.82 0.11
N GLN A 215 24.76 -2.21 -1.06
CA GLN A 215 25.86 -1.26 -1.28
C GLN A 215 25.48 0.17 -0.87
N VAL A 216 24.18 0.45 -0.75
CA VAL A 216 23.65 1.73 -0.29
C VAL A 216 23.70 1.79 1.23
N ASP A 217 23.28 0.71 1.89
CA ASP A 217 23.32 0.56 3.34
C ASP A 217 23.49 -0.92 3.69
N GLU A 218 24.48 -1.24 4.52
CA GLU A 218 24.77 -2.62 4.93
C GLU A 218 23.59 -3.29 5.66
N ARG A 219 22.66 -2.50 6.22
CA ARG A 219 21.46 -3.01 6.87
C ARG A 219 20.42 -3.51 5.88
N PHE A 220 20.48 -3.12 4.60
CA PHE A 220 19.50 -3.49 3.57
C PHE A 220 19.66 -4.94 3.04
N VAL A 221 19.92 -5.87 3.95
CA VAL A 221 20.00 -7.31 3.71
C VAL A 221 18.70 -7.98 4.13
N PHE A 222 18.05 -8.70 3.20
CA PHE A 222 16.75 -9.35 3.42
C PHE A 222 16.87 -10.86 3.14
N PRO A 223 17.25 -11.67 4.15
CA PRO A 223 17.43 -13.11 4.01
C PRO A 223 16.17 -13.82 3.51
N ASN A 224 16.34 -14.84 2.66
CA ASN A 224 15.25 -15.66 2.13
C ASN A 224 14.16 -14.86 1.38
N ASN A 225 14.45 -13.62 0.96
CA ASN A 225 13.58 -12.87 0.08
C ASN A 225 13.71 -13.40 -1.35
N THR A 226 12.60 -13.90 -1.90
CA THR A 226 12.54 -14.41 -3.27
C THR A 226 12.31 -13.31 -4.31
N THR A 227 12.05 -12.09 -3.87
CA THR A 227 11.89 -10.93 -4.76
C THR A 227 13.25 -10.35 -5.09
N LYS A 228 13.55 -10.21 -6.39
CA LYS A 228 14.84 -9.69 -6.87
C LYS A 228 14.95 -8.17 -6.79
N TYR A 229 13.87 -7.46 -7.09
CA TYR A 229 13.86 -6.01 -7.22
C TYR A 229 12.84 -5.38 -6.29
N ILE A 230 13.14 -4.19 -5.80
CA ILE A 230 12.14 -3.25 -5.35
C ILE A 230 11.83 -2.27 -6.49
N LYS A 231 10.56 -1.91 -6.65
CA LYS A 231 10.11 -1.06 -7.75
C LYS A 231 9.24 0.07 -7.23
N VAL A 232 9.66 1.31 -7.45
CA VAL A 232 8.73 2.43 -7.37
C VAL A 232 7.98 2.47 -8.69
N MET A 233 6.66 2.34 -8.64
CA MET A 233 5.80 2.36 -9.82
C MET A 233 4.76 3.45 -9.68
N SER A 234 4.47 4.14 -10.77
CA SER A 234 3.57 5.30 -10.79
C SER A 234 2.51 5.17 -11.87
N LYS A 235 1.37 5.81 -11.67
CA LYS A 235 0.28 5.92 -12.64
C LYS A 235 -0.27 7.35 -12.63
N ARG A 236 -0.18 8.02 -13.78
CA ARG A 236 -0.88 9.30 -14.02
C ARG A 236 -2.39 9.05 -14.06
N ILE A 237 -3.12 10.00 -13.52
CA ILE A 237 -4.58 10.02 -13.52
C ILE A 237 -5.02 10.95 -14.66
N GLU A 238 -5.55 10.34 -15.70
CA GLU A 238 -6.11 11.02 -16.89
C GLU A 238 -7.57 11.41 -16.68
#